data_AF-A0A6P7H640-F1
#
_entry.id   AF-A0A6P7H640-F1
#
_cell.length_a   1.000
_cell.length_b   1.000
_cell.length_c   1.000
_cell.angle_alpha   90.00
_cell.angle_beta   90.00
_cell.angle_gamma   90.00
#
_symmetry.space_group_name_H-M   'P 1'
#
loop_
_entity.id
_entity.type
_entity.pdbx_description
1 polymer ?
#
loop_
_entity_poly.entity_id
_entity_poly.type
_entity_poly.pdbx_seq_one_letter_code
_entity_poly.pdbx_strand_id
1 'polypeptide(L)'
;MYEGVLEKLALLVVGKKNIWTQVAYSHQHSPMADMDWSEMEGLFCQQAPPSAHSSPKLGHRDSSDNLERRMRKDTTEITLLDGKRSLNVNIFLKQFRSSNEDIIQLIKNGEHDEIGTEKLKGLLKLLPEVDELDMLKSFNGDFNKLGNAEKFLIQLTNLSK
;
A
#
# COMPACT_ATOMS: atom_id res chain seq x y z
N MET A 1 9.07 -19.56 17.68
CA MET A 1 7.67 -19.38 17.20
C MET A 1 7.53 -19.50 15.68
N TYR A 2 8.54 -19.13 14.89
CA TYR A 2 8.46 -19.17 13.41
C TYR A 2 8.82 -20.53 12.77
N GLU A 3 9.68 -21.34 13.41
CA GLU A 3 10.03 -22.67 12.87
C GLU A 3 8.81 -23.60 12.75
N GLY A 4 7.93 -23.62 13.75
CA GLY A 4 6.74 -24.49 13.72
C GLY A 4 5.71 -24.10 12.65
N VAL A 5 5.74 -22.86 12.14
CA VAL A 5 4.88 -22.42 11.04
C VAL A 5 5.47 -22.86 9.70
N LEU A 6 6.79 -22.75 9.55
CA LEU A 6 7.51 -23.22 8.35
C LEU A 6 7.42 -24.74 8.21
N GLU A 7 7.51 -25.49 9.30
CA GLU A 7 7.39 -26.95 9.29
C GLU A 7 5.97 -27.40 8.91
N LYS A 8 4.94 -26.69 9.39
CA LYS A 8 3.53 -26.93 8.98
C LYS A 8 3.28 -26.59 7.51
N LEU A 9 3.87 -25.52 6.99
CA LEU A 9 3.78 -25.16 5.57
C LEU A 9 4.51 -26.17 4.68
N ALA A 10 5.68 -26.63 5.10
CA ALA A 10 6.42 -27.69 4.42
C ALA A 10 5.59 -28.98 4.34
N LEU A 11 4.93 -29.39 5.44
CA LEU A 11 4.05 -30.57 5.46
C LEU A 11 2.76 -30.42 4.65
N LEU A 12 2.25 -29.19 4.47
CA LEU A 12 1.06 -28.94 3.65
C LEU A 12 1.36 -28.97 2.15
N VAL A 13 2.58 -28.57 1.78
CA VAL A 13 3.00 -28.39 0.38
C VAL A 13 3.76 -29.61 -0.13
N VAL A 14 4.59 -30.25 0.68
CA VAL A 14 5.46 -31.37 0.27
C VAL A 14 4.74 -32.69 0.52
N GLY A 15 4.48 -33.46 -0.55
CA GLY A 15 3.90 -34.81 -0.47
C GLY A 15 2.47 -34.94 -1.03
N LYS A 16 1.85 -33.85 -1.48
CA LYS A 16 0.56 -33.87 -2.19
C LYS A 16 0.78 -33.53 -3.67
N LYS A 17 -0.11 -34.03 -4.55
CA LYS A 17 -0.08 -33.66 -5.98
C LYS A 17 -0.50 -32.19 -6.16
N ASN A 18 0.46 -31.29 -6.04
CA ASN A 18 0.30 -29.86 -6.28
C ASN A 18 1.45 -29.35 -7.16
N ILE A 19 1.26 -28.16 -7.73
CA ILE A 19 2.20 -27.56 -8.70
C ILE A 19 3.60 -27.41 -8.07
N TRP A 20 3.68 -27.06 -6.78
CA TRP A 20 4.94 -26.92 -6.05
C TRP A 20 5.73 -28.24 -5.97
N THR A 21 5.05 -29.34 -5.64
CA THR A 21 5.65 -30.68 -5.60
C THR A 21 6.07 -31.12 -7.01
N GLN A 22 5.24 -30.87 -8.02
CA GLN A 22 5.54 -31.24 -9.40
C GLN A 22 6.74 -30.45 -9.98
N VAL A 23 6.83 -29.15 -9.70
CA VAL A 23 7.96 -28.29 -10.12
C VAL A 23 9.25 -28.66 -9.38
N ALA A 24 9.16 -28.96 -8.08
CA ALA A 24 10.30 -29.42 -7.29
C ALA A 24 10.87 -30.75 -7.82
N TYR A 25 10.02 -31.74 -8.16
CA TYR A 25 10.47 -33.00 -8.75
C TYR A 25 11.03 -32.82 -10.17
N SER A 26 10.42 -31.98 -11.00
CA SER A 26 10.89 -31.78 -12.38
C SER A 26 12.22 -31.05 -12.45
N HIS A 27 12.56 -30.24 -11.44
CA HIS A 27 13.82 -29.49 -11.38
C HIS A 27 14.82 -30.10 -10.39
N GLN A 28 14.53 -31.26 -9.78
CA GLN A 28 15.39 -31.89 -8.76
C GLN A 28 16.77 -32.31 -9.30
N HIS A 29 16.87 -32.52 -10.61
CA HIS A 29 18.11 -32.85 -11.33
C HIS A 29 18.54 -31.76 -12.31
N SER A 30 17.85 -30.61 -12.34
CA SER A 30 18.40 -29.46 -13.04
C SER A 30 19.59 -28.98 -12.21
N PRO A 31 20.77 -28.71 -12.81
CA PRO A 31 21.70 -27.82 -12.14
C PRO A 31 20.88 -26.58 -11.80
N MET A 32 20.87 -26.15 -10.54
CA MET A 32 20.41 -24.81 -10.21
C MET A 32 21.21 -23.93 -11.16
N ALA A 33 20.57 -23.41 -12.22
CA ALA A 33 21.24 -22.47 -13.10
C ALA A 33 21.80 -21.42 -12.15
N ASP A 34 23.13 -21.22 -12.17
CA ASP A 34 23.82 -20.35 -11.24
C ASP A 34 23.14 -18.98 -11.32
N MET A 35 22.19 -18.75 -10.41
CA MET A 35 21.42 -17.54 -10.39
C MET A 35 22.37 -16.50 -9.86
N ASP A 36 22.76 -15.56 -10.71
CA ASP A 36 23.63 -14.48 -10.30
C ASP A 36 22.86 -13.59 -9.32
N TRP A 37 23.02 -13.90 -8.04
CA TRP A 37 22.41 -13.15 -6.96
C TRP A 37 22.89 -11.70 -6.95
N SER A 38 24.09 -11.42 -7.46
CA SER A 38 24.62 -10.05 -7.56
C SER A 38 23.90 -9.27 -8.65
N GLU A 39 23.59 -9.89 -9.79
CA GLU A 39 22.74 -9.28 -10.83
C GLU A 39 21.32 -9.06 -10.32
N MET A 40 20.74 -10.03 -9.62
CA MET A 40 19.40 -9.91 -9.04
C MET A 40 19.32 -8.78 -7.99
N GLU A 41 20.34 -8.65 -7.14
CA GLU A 41 20.47 -7.50 -6.24
C GLU A 41 20.61 -6.20 -7.02
N GLY A 42 21.40 -6.15 -8.09
CA GLY A 42 21.54 -4.96 -8.94
C GLY A 42 20.23 -4.50 -9.58
N LEU A 43 19.34 -5.42 -9.93
CA LEU A 43 18.05 -5.14 -10.57
C LEU A 43 16.95 -4.75 -9.58
N PHE A 44 16.93 -5.36 -8.39
CA PHE A 44 15.80 -5.25 -7.45
C PHE A 44 16.13 -4.55 -6.12
N CYS A 45 17.40 -4.29 -5.80
CA CYS A 45 17.74 -3.47 -4.64
C CYS A 45 17.21 -2.04 -4.82
N GLN A 46 16.63 -1.49 -3.75
CA GLN A 46 16.28 -0.07 -3.76
C GLN A 46 17.58 0.73 -3.88
N GLN A 47 17.75 1.36 -5.04
CA GLN A 47 18.88 2.25 -5.30
C GLN A 47 18.96 3.27 -4.17
N ALA A 48 20.06 3.24 -3.41
CA ALA A 48 20.36 4.34 -2.50
C ALA A 48 20.34 5.64 -3.31
N PRO A 49 19.77 6.73 -2.76
CA PRO A 49 19.73 8.00 -3.48
C PRO A 49 21.16 8.35 -3.91
N PRO A 50 21.37 8.77 -5.18
CA PRO A 50 22.70 9.04 -5.66
C PRO A 50 23.29 10.16 -4.81
N SER A 51 24.24 9.80 -3.94
CA SER A 51 25.28 10.71 -3.49
C SER A 51 25.85 11.33 -4.76
N ALA A 52 25.82 12.66 -4.80
CA ALA A 52 26.24 13.46 -5.94
C ALA A 52 27.51 12.91 -6.59
N HIS A 53 27.62 13.13 -7.91
CA HIS A 53 28.72 12.74 -8.79
C HIS A 53 28.65 11.25 -9.20
N SER A 54 28.14 10.85 -10.37
CA SER A 54 28.58 11.26 -11.71
C SER A 54 27.66 10.61 -12.76
N SER A 55 27.11 11.36 -13.71
CA SER A 55 26.95 10.96 -15.14
C SER A 55 26.21 12.03 -15.96
N PRO A 56 26.47 12.13 -17.29
CA PRO A 56 26.19 13.31 -18.09
C PRO A 56 24.74 13.37 -18.57
N LYS A 57 24.19 14.59 -18.63
CA LYS A 57 22.84 14.91 -19.12
C LYS A 57 22.77 14.84 -20.65
N LEU A 58 21.77 14.14 -21.17
CA LEU A 58 21.15 14.44 -22.47
C LEU A 58 19.62 14.31 -22.32
N GLY A 59 18.88 15.39 -22.59
CA GLY A 59 17.42 15.38 -22.64
C GLY A 59 16.77 16.52 -21.87
N HIS A 60 16.50 17.62 -22.58
CA HIS A 60 15.75 18.78 -22.13
C HIS A 60 14.27 18.41 -21.92
N ARG A 61 13.82 18.28 -20.67
CA ARG A 61 12.41 18.38 -20.31
C ARG A 61 12.27 18.75 -18.83
N ASP A 62 11.61 19.88 -18.62
CA ASP A 62 11.20 20.53 -17.37
C ASP A 62 11.39 19.71 -16.07
N SER A 63 12.41 20.09 -15.29
CA SER A 63 12.77 19.47 -14.01
C SER A 63 11.88 19.90 -12.83
N SER A 64 10.91 20.81 -13.01
CA SER A 64 10.13 21.34 -11.88
C SER A 64 9.09 20.34 -11.37
N ASP A 65 8.35 19.67 -12.26
CA ASP A 65 7.27 18.73 -11.90
C ASP A 65 7.77 17.31 -11.48
N ASN A 66 9.04 17.01 -11.71
CA ASN A 66 9.62 15.72 -11.32
C ASN A 66 10.21 15.76 -9.90
N LEU A 67 10.70 16.92 -9.45
CA LEU A 67 11.29 17.08 -8.12
C LEU A 67 10.23 17.03 -7.02
N GLU A 68 9.06 17.66 -7.23
CA GLU A 68 7.93 17.56 -6.29
C GLU A 68 7.41 16.12 -6.16
N ARG A 69 7.35 15.36 -7.25
CA ARG A 69 6.94 13.94 -7.22
C ARG A 69 7.97 13.02 -6.57
N ARG A 70 9.26 13.36 -6.60
CA ARG A 70 10.31 12.59 -5.91
C ARG A 70 10.40 12.94 -4.43
N MET A 71 10.21 14.21 -4.03
CA MET A 71 10.24 14.61 -2.62
C MET A 71 9.05 14.10 -1.80
N ARG A 72 7.95 13.68 -2.44
CA ARG A 72 6.86 12.98 -1.74
C ARG A 72 7.18 11.52 -1.38
N LYS A 73 8.30 10.96 -1.84
CA LYS A 73 8.65 9.55 -1.63
C LYS A 73 9.55 9.30 -0.41
N ASP A 74 9.98 10.35 0.30
CA ASP A 74 10.78 10.26 1.52
C ASP A 74 9.98 10.60 2.78
N THR A 75 8.66 10.47 2.74
CA THR A 75 7.87 10.28 3.96
C THR A 75 7.62 8.79 4.06
N THR A 76 8.16 8.15 5.09
CA THR A 76 7.85 6.77 5.48
C THR A 76 6.39 6.69 5.92
N GLU A 77 5.47 6.89 4.97
CA GLU A 77 4.05 6.76 5.20
C GLU A 77 3.73 5.29 5.39
N ILE A 78 3.24 4.97 6.59
CA ILE A 78 2.76 3.64 6.94
C ILE A 78 1.45 3.44 6.19
N THR A 79 1.45 2.49 5.26
CA THR A 79 0.26 2.04 4.55
C THR A 79 -0.20 0.72 5.16
N LEU A 80 -1.47 0.67 5.52
CA LEU A 80 -2.11 -0.53 6.08
C LEU A 80 -2.98 -1.20 5.03
N LEU A 81 -3.61 -0.39 4.18
CA LEU A 81 -4.41 -0.87 3.07
C LEU A 81 -3.52 -1.27 1.90
N ASP A 82 -4.04 -2.13 1.03
CA ASP A 82 -3.38 -2.42 -0.24
C ASP A 82 -3.36 -1.17 -1.14
N GLY A 83 -2.40 -1.13 -2.07
CA GLY A 83 -2.20 0.03 -2.94
C GLY A 83 -3.42 0.39 -3.79
N LYS A 84 -4.23 -0.58 -4.22
CA LYS A 84 -5.44 -0.32 -5.00
C LYS A 84 -6.52 0.30 -4.12
N ARG A 85 -6.69 -0.19 -2.89
CA ARG A 85 -7.65 0.37 -1.93
C ARG A 85 -7.29 1.78 -1.51
N SER A 86 -6.04 2.00 -1.11
CA SER A 86 -5.54 3.34 -0.74
C SER A 86 -5.71 4.32 -1.90
N LEU A 87 -5.40 3.91 -3.14
CA LEU A 87 -5.61 4.73 -4.33
C LEU A 87 -7.09 5.08 -4.55
N ASN A 88 -7.99 4.10 -4.45
CA ASN A 88 -9.43 4.32 -4.63
C ASN A 88 -9.99 5.34 -3.63
N VAL A 89 -9.61 5.21 -2.35
CA VAL A 89 -10.00 6.16 -1.30
C VAL A 89 -9.48 7.56 -1.64
N ASN A 90 -8.18 7.68 -1.95
CA ASN A 90 -7.58 8.98 -2.26
C ASN A 90 -8.18 9.66 -3.49
N ILE A 91 -8.47 8.91 -4.56
CA ILE A 91 -9.13 9.45 -5.76
C ILE A 91 -10.52 9.98 -5.41
N PHE A 92 -11.27 9.25 -4.58
CA PHE A 92 -12.59 9.69 -4.15
C PHE A 92 -12.53 10.95 -3.30
N LEU A 93 -11.62 11.01 -2.32
CA LEU A 93 -11.45 12.20 -1.46
C LEU A 93 -11.12 13.46 -2.26
N LYS A 94 -10.35 13.35 -3.35
CA LYS A 94 -10.07 14.48 -4.25
C LYS A 94 -11.32 15.15 -4.84
N GLN A 95 -12.46 14.46 -4.89
CA GLN A 95 -13.73 15.01 -5.39
C GLN A 95 -14.36 16.02 -4.41
N PHE A 96 -13.98 15.98 -3.13
CA PHE A 96 -14.47 16.93 -2.13
C PHE A 96 -13.73 18.26 -2.18
N ARG A 97 -12.46 18.25 -2.61
CA ARG A 97 -11.56 19.43 -2.61
C ARG A 97 -11.41 20.08 -1.21
N SER A 98 -11.62 19.30 -0.14
CA SER A 98 -11.54 19.73 1.27
C SER A 98 -10.60 18.82 2.05
N SER A 99 -10.27 19.20 3.29
CA SER A 99 -9.48 18.34 4.19
C SER A 99 -10.28 17.14 4.68
N ASN A 100 -9.59 16.11 5.18
CA ASN A 100 -10.27 14.95 5.77
C ASN A 100 -11.15 15.39 6.95
N GLU A 101 -10.65 16.31 7.77
CA GLU A 101 -11.35 16.88 8.92
C GLU A 101 -12.67 17.55 8.50
N ASP A 102 -12.65 18.36 7.43
CA ASP A 102 -13.85 19.04 6.93
C ASP A 102 -14.89 18.03 6.42
N ILE A 103 -14.45 17.02 5.67
CA ILE A 103 -15.33 15.96 5.15
C ILE A 103 -15.97 15.19 6.32
N ILE A 104 -15.18 14.86 7.35
CA ILE A 104 -15.64 14.19 8.56
C ILE A 104 -16.65 15.06 9.32
N GLN A 105 -16.45 16.38 9.42
CA GLN A 105 -17.43 17.29 10.01
C GLN A 105 -18.73 17.35 9.20
N LEU A 106 -18.66 17.48 7.88
CA LEU A 106 -19.84 17.48 6.99
C LEU A 106 -20.68 16.21 7.19
N ILE A 107 -20.02 15.05 7.25
CA ILE A 107 -20.67 13.76 7.49
C ILE A 107 -21.30 13.73 8.90
N LYS A 108 -20.55 14.18 9.92
CA LYS A 108 -21.01 14.20 11.32
C LYS A 108 -22.21 15.12 11.53
N ASN A 109 -22.25 16.26 10.85
CA ASN A 109 -23.34 17.23 10.91
C ASN A 109 -24.57 16.79 10.09
N GLY A 110 -24.42 15.78 9.23
CA GLY A 110 -25.50 15.30 8.38
C GLY A 110 -25.85 16.26 7.24
N GLU A 111 -24.87 17.04 6.75
CA GLU A 111 -25.03 18.07 5.69
C GLU A 111 -25.16 17.43 4.29
N HIS A 112 -26.20 16.59 4.14
CA HIS A 112 -26.46 15.78 2.95
C HIS A 112 -26.70 16.59 1.68
N ASP A 113 -27.25 17.80 1.80
CA ASP A 113 -27.45 18.72 0.68
C ASP A 113 -26.11 19.22 0.10
N GLU A 114 -25.13 19.52 0.95
CA GLU A 114 -23.80 19.98 0.51
C GLU A 114 -22.95 18.83 -0.04
N ILE A 115 -23.07 17.64 0.55
CA ILE A 115 -22.34 16.45 0.08
C ILE A 115 -22.89 15.98 -1.27
N GLY A 116 -24.22 15.94 -1.40
CA GLY A 116 -24.92 15.46 -2.59
C GLY A 116 -24.96 13.92 -2.70
N THR A 117 -26.01 13.42 -3.37
CA THR A 117 -26.33 12.00 -3.44
C THR A 117 -25.22 11.11 -4.01
N GLU A 118 -24.50 11.58 -5.04
CA GLU A 118 -23.45 10.78 -5.67
C GLU A 118 -22.23 10.58 -4.76
N LYS A 119 -21.84 11.64 -4.02
CA LYS A 119 -20.77 11.51 -3.03
C LYS A 119 -21.20 10.67 -1.84
N LEU A 120 -22.46 10.76 -1.39
CA LEU A 120 -22.99 9.89 -0.34
C LEU A 120 -22.93 8.40 -0.74
N LYS A 121 -23.35 8.06 -1.97
CA LYS A 121 -23.22 6.69 -2.49
C LYS A 121 -21.76 6.24 -2.55
N GLY A 122 -20.85 7.14 -2.90
CA GLY A 122 -19.42 6.87 -2.92
C GLY A 122 -18.84 6.62 -1.52
N LEU A 123 -19.22 7.42 -0.53
CA LEU A 123 -18.84 7.22 0.88
C LEU A 123 -19.28 5.86 1.39
N LEU A 124 -20.51 5.43 1.06
CA LEU A 124 -21.00 4.08 1.41
C LEU A 124 -20.13 2.96 0.81
N LYS A 125 -19.62 3.14 -0.41
CA LYS A 125 -18.69 2.19 -1.06
C LYS A 125 -17.27 2.23 -0.51
N LEU A 126 -16.91 3.33 0.16
CA LEU A 126 -15.60 3.49 0.79
C LEU A 126 -15.54 2.93 2.20
N LEU A 127 -16.68 2.58 2.80
CA LEU A 127 -16.68 1.99 4.13
C LEU A 127 -15.72 0.80 4.16
N PRO A 128 -14.87 0.72 5.21
CA PRO A 128 -13.94 -0.38 5.35
C PRO A 128 -14.70 -1.69 5.57
N GLU A 129 -14.18 -2.78 5.03
CA GLU A 129 -14.65 -4.13 5.33
C GLU A 129 -14.32 -4.51 6.78
N VAL A 130 -14.92 -5.59 7.30
CA VAL A 130 -14.73 -6.01 8.71
C VAL A 130 -13.24 -6.25 9.03
N ASP A 131 -12.53 -6.94 8.14
CA ASP A 131 -11.10 -7.22 8.32
C ASP A 131 -10.25 -5.93 8.25
N GLU A 132 -10.58 -5.02 7.33
CA GLU A 132 -9.92 -3.71 7.21
C GLU A 132 -10.16 -2.88 8.48
N LEU A 133 -11.38 -2.91 9.01
CA LEU A 133 -11.78 -2.18 10.20
C LEU A 133 -10.99 -2.65 11.42
N ASP A 134 -10.88 -3.96 11.62
CA ASP A 134 -10.13 -4.54 12.73
C ASP A 134 -8.64 -4.21 12.61
N MET A 135 -8.07 -4.28 11.41
CA MET A 135 -6.69 -3.86 11.15
C MET A 135 -6.45 -2.38 11.46
N LEU A 136 -7.33 -1.48 10.98
CA LEU A 136 -7.22 -0.04 11.20
C LEU A 136 -7.37 0.32 12.68
N LYS A 137 -8.27 -0.35 13.41
CA LYS A 137 -8.47 -0.14 14.87
C LYS A 137 -7.35 -0.71 15.71
N SER A 138 -6.71 -1.79 15.26
CA SER A 138 -5.59 -2.44 15.95
C SER A 138 -4.26 -1.73 15.70
N PHE A 139 -4.25 -0.64 14.94
CA PHE A 139 -3.04 0.15 14.73
C PHE A 139 -2.71 1.01 15.95
N ASN A 140 -1.64 0.65 16.65
CA ASN A 140 -1.13 1.36 17.83
C ASN A 140 0.11 2.24 17.52
N GLY A 141 0.41 2.47 16.24
CA GLY A 141 1.54 3.31 15.81
C GLY A 141 1.22 4.81 15.79
N ASP A 142 2.14 5.59 15.21
CA ASP A 142 1.96 7.04 15.06
C ASP A 142 0.95 7.36 13.94
N PHE A 143 -0.20 7.90 14.33
CA PHE A 143 -1.26 8.31 13.40
C PHE A 143 -0.77 9.32 12.35
N ASN A 144 0.18 10.18 12.67
CA ASN A 144 0.69 11.18 11.73
C ASN A 144 1.51 10.57 10.60
N LYS A 145 2.05 9.37 10.80
CA LYS A 145 2.80 8.63 9.79
C LYS A 145 1.92 7.78 8.88
N LEU A 146 0.63 7.65 9.18
CA LEU A 146 -0.27 6.90 8.30
C LEU A 146 -0.48 7.62 6.96
N GLY A 147 -0.70 6.83 5.91
CA GLY A 147 -1.18 7.32 4.63
C GLY A 147 -2.51 8.08 4.78
N ASN A 148 -2.78 8.98 3.82
CA ASN A 148 -3.97 9.82 3.86
C ASN A 148 -5.29 9.02 3.88
N ALA A 149 -5.34 7.90 3.16
CA ALA A 149 -6.52 7.04 3.09
C ALA A 149 -6.82 6.39 4.45
N GLU A 150 -5.79 5.84 5.09
CA GLU A 150 -5.87 5.21 6.41
C GLU A 150 -6.34 6.21 7.47
N LYS A 151 -5.76 7.43 7.47
CA LYS A 151 -6.17 8.51 8.38
C LYS A 151 -7.67 8.82 8.25
N PHE A 152 -8.14 9.00 7.01
CA PHE A 152 -9.55 9.28 6.74
C PHE A 152 -10.46 8.15 7.23
N LEU A 153 -10.14 6.89 6.90
CA LEU A 153 -10.97 5.75 7.29
C LEU A 153 -11.01 5.57 8.81
N ILE A 154 -9.89 5.74 9.52
CA ILE A 154 -9.88 5.70 10.99
C ILE A 154 -10.78 6.80 11.56
N GLN A 155 -10.65 8.05 11.08
CA GLN A 155 -11.52 9.15 11.51
C GLN A 155 -13.00 8.84 11.24
N LEU A 156 -13.31 8.28 10.07
CA LEU A 156 -14.67 7.89 9.69
C LEU A 156 -15.24 6.83 10.64
N THR A 157 -14.45 5.83 11.02
CA THR A 157 -14.89 4.78 11.95
C THR A 157 -15.11 5.28 13.37
N ASN A 158 -14.42 6.35 13.77
CA ASN A 158 -14.60 7.00 15.05
C ASN A 158 -15.88 7.84 15.14
N LEU A 159 -16.54 8.15 14.00
CA LEU A 159 -17.84 8.83 14.00
C LEU A 159 -18.99 7.91 14.44
N SER A 160 -18.86 6.60 14.29
CA SER A 160 -19.94 5.61 14.50
C SER A 160 -20.16 5.24 15.98
N LYS A 161 -20.15 6.22 16.90
CA LYS A 161 -20.51 6.00 18.32
C LYS A 161 -21.94 6.40 18.62
#